data_AF-A0A2H6B9X5-F1
#
_entry.id   AF-A0A2H6B9X5-F1
#
_cell.length_a   1.000
_cell.length_b   1.000
_cell.length_c   1.000
_cell.angle_alpha   90.00
_cell.angle_beta   90.00
_cell.angle_gamma   90.00
#
_symmetry.space_group_name_H-M   'P 1'
#
loop_
_entity.id
_entity.type
_entity.pdbx_description
1 polymer ?
#
loop_
_entity_poly.entity_id
_entity_poly.type
_entity_poly.pdbx_seq_one_letter_code
_entity_poly.pdbx_strand_id
1 'polypeptide(L)'
;MSAALAEDETAFMAAVEAVTEAAPGLTPLHAGLVTALGAGVAADSRSFAKVFGLAHALVLRAVADLADDLGLVAVAARDARTQRAKLALTDAGRMLYGAAERPRAA
;
A
#
# COMPACT_ATOMS: atom_id res chain seq x y z
N MET A 1 15.14 -20.96 -4.77
CA MET A 1 13.99 -20.05 -4.98
C MET A 1 13.36 -19.57 -3.67
N SER A 2 13.37 -20.36 -2.58
CA SER A 2 12.73 -19.98 -1.31
C SER A 2 13.41 -18.83 -0.54
N ALA A 3 14.73 -18.65 -0.63
CA ALA A 3 15.45 -17.62 0.12
C ALA A 3 15.20 -16.20 -0.41
N ALA A 4 15.21 -16.02 -1.74
CA ALA A 4 14.93 -14.72 -2.36
C ALA A 4 13.51 -14.23 -2.07
N LEU A 5 12.51 -15.12 -2.07
CA LEU A 5 11.14 -14.78 -1.68
C LEU A 5 11.04 -14.34 -0.21
N ALA A 6 11.81 -14.98 0.68
CA ALA A 6 11.85 -14.59 2.09
C ALA A 6 12.55 -13.24 2.28
N GLU A 7 13.57 -12.92 1.48
CA GLU A 7 14.20 -11.59 1.45
C GLU A 7 13.23 -10.52 0.93
N ASP A 8 12.48 -10.80 -0.14
CA ASP A 8 11.46 -9.91 -0.68
C ASP A 8 10.33 -9.65 0.34
N GLU A 9 9.88 -10.69 1.05
CA GLU A 9 8.88 -10.56 2.12
C GLU A 9 9.41 -9.75 3.30
N THR A 10 10.66 -10.01 3.72
CA THR A 10 11.31 -9.27 4.80
C THR A 10 11.46 -7.79 4.44
N ALA A 11 11.89 -7.48 3.22
CA ALA A 11 12.01 -6.12 2.71
C ALA A 11 10.64 -5.42 2.67
N PHE A 12 9.60 -6.13 2.21
CA PHE A 12 8.24 -5.59 2.22
C PHE A 12 7.77 -5.25 3.64
N MET A 13 7.93 -6.17 4.60
CA MET A 13 7.50 -5.95 5.97
C MET A 13 8.29 -4.82 6.65
N ALA A 14 9.59 -4.71 6.39
CA ALA A 14 10.40 -3.58 6.86
C ALA A 14 9.90 -2.24 6.30
N ALA A 15 9.49 -2.21 5.02
CA ALA A 15 8.89 -1.01 4.43
C ALA A 15 7.52 -0.66 5.04
N VAL A 16 6.68 -1.66 5.35
CA VAL A 16 5.40 -1.45 6.05
C VAL A 16 5.63 -0.86 7.46
N GLU A 17 6.61 -1.38 8.20
CA GLU A 17 6.98 -0.86 9.51
C GLU A 17 7.46 0.60 9.43
N ALA A 18 8.36 0.89 8.49
CA ALA A 18 8.86 2.24 8.27
C ALA A 18 7.75 3.24 7.88
N VAL A 19 6.77 2.84 7.06
CA VAL A 19 5.59 3.69 6.74
C VAL A 19 4.72 3.91 7.98
N THR A 20 4.51 2.87 8.79
CA THR A 20 3.71 2.96 10.03
C THR A 20 4.35 3.92 11.03
N GLU A 21 5.67 3.86 11.20
CA GLU A 21 6.40 4.76 12.09
C GLU A 21 6.46 6.20 11.58
N ALA A 22 6.59 6.39 10.26
CA ALA A 22 6.63 7.72 9.64
C ALA A 22 5.29 8.46 9.73
N ALA A 23 4.18 7.74 9.91
CA ALA A 23 2.84 8.30 10.06
C ALA A 23 2.05 7.58 11.15
N PRO A 24 2.22 7.95 12.44
CA PRO A 24 1.61 7.25 13.59
C PRO A 24 0.08 7.15 13.59
N GLY A 25 -0.62 7.93 12.75
CA GLY A 25 -2.07 7.83 12.54
C GLY A 25 -2.50 6.71 11.58
N LEU A 26 -1.55 6.03 10.93
CA LEU A 26 -1.84 4.93 10.03
C LEU A 26 -1.94 3.61 10.79
N THR A 27 -2.95 2.82 10.42
CA THR A 27 -3.01 1.42 10.84
C THR A 27 -2.00 0.60 10.02
N PRO A 28 -1.60 -0.59 10.49
CA PRO A 28 -0.76 -1.48 9.69
C PRO A 28 -1.35 -1.84 8.31
N LEU A 29 -2.68 -1.90 8.21
CA LEU A 29 -3.36 -2.12 6.93
C LEU A 29 -3.23 -0.93 5.99
N HIS A 30 -3.31 0.30 6.51
CA HIS A 30 -3.06 1.52 5.73
C HIS A 30 -1.63 1.56 5.21
N ALA A 31 -0.65 1.27 6.08
CA ALA A 31 0.76 1.22 5.69
C ALA A 31 1.00 0.13 4.64
N GLY A 32 0.44 -1.08 4.84
CA GLY A 32 0.50 -2.17 3.86
C GLY A 32 -0.04 -1.78 2.48
N LEU A 33 -1.16 -1.07 2.42
CA LEU A 33 -1.73 -0.57 1.17
C LEU A 33 -0.83 0.45 0.48
N VAL A 34 -0.29 1.42 1.22
CA VAL A 34 0.64 2.43 0.68
C VAL A 34 1.89 1.75 0.14
N THR A 35 2.49 0.84 0.91
CA THR A 35 3.68 0.07 0.51
C THR A 35 3.42 -0.79 -0.71
N ALA A 36 2.30 -1.53 -0.76
CA ALA A 36 1.98 -2.39 -1.89
C ALA A 36 1.72 -1.62 -3.20
N LEU A 37 1.15 -0.41 -3.12
CA LEU A 37 0.98 0.46 -4.28
C LEU A 37 2.32 1.08 -4.71
N GLY A 38 3.14 1.52 -3.75
CA GLY A 38 4.47 2.10 -4.01
C GLY A 38 5.45 1.10 -4.64
N ALA A 39 5.48 -0.13 -4.12
CA ALA A 39 6.32 -1.22 -4.61
C ALA A 39 5.76 -1.92 -5.87
N GLY A 40 4.55 -1.56 -6.32
CA GLY A 40 3.91 -2.19 -7.48
C GLY A 40 3.43 -3.63 -7.27
N VAL A 41 3.26 -4.06 -6.00
CA VAL A 41 2.74 -5.39 -5.62
C VAL A 41 1.25 -5.52 -5.92
N ALA A 42 0.50 -4.43 -5.80
CA ALA A 42 -0.92 -4.36 -6.12
C ALA A 42 -1.24 -3.08 -6.90
N ALA A 43 -2.29 -3.13 -7.72
CA ALA A 43 -2.76 -1.98 -8.51
C ALA A 43 -4.21 -1.57 -8.19
N ASP A 44 -4.92 -2.39 -7.41
CA ASP A 44 -6.30 -2.14 -6.98
C ASP A 44 -6.60 -2.87 -5.67
N SER A 45 -7.73 -2.54 -5.04
CA SER A 45 -8.15 -3.14 -3.76
C SER A 45 -8.43 -4.64 -3.84
N ARG A 46 -8.71 -5.19 -5.03
CA ARG A 46 -9.03 -6.61 -5.21
C ARG A 46 -7.76 -7.46 -5.34
N SER A 47 -6.78 -6.98 -6.08
CA SER A 47 -5.44 -7.58 -6.18
C SER A 47 -4.75 -7.56 -4.83
N PHE A 48 -4.79 -6.44 -4.10
CA PHE A 48 -4.29 -6.37 -2.73
C PHE A 48 -4.95 -7.40 -1.81
N ALA A 49 -6.28 -7.41 -1.73
CA ALA A 49 -7.02 -8.37 -0.92
C ALA A 49 -6.65 -9.83 -1.24
N LYS A 50 -6.47 -10.14 -2.53
CA LYS A 50 -6.09 -11.48 -2.98
C LYS A 50 -4.66 -11.85 -2.59
N VAL A 51 -3.70 -10.94 -2.79
CA VAL A 51 -2.27 -11.18 -2.48
C VAL A 51 -2.07 -11.45 -1.00
N PHE A 52 -2.71 -10.65 -0.14
CA PHE A 52 -2.54 -10.73 1.31
C PHE A 52 -3.60 -11.59 2.03
N GLY A 53 -4.49 -12.27 1.28
CA GLY A 53 -5.50 -13.15 1.87
C GLY A 53 -6.54 -12.44 2.75
N LEU A 54 -6.85 -11.17 2.45
CA LEU A 54 -7.73 -10.32 3.26
C LEU A 54 -9.16 -10.28 2.71
N ALA A 55 -10.12 -10.05 3.60
CA ALA A 55 -11.49 -9.78 3.20
C ALA A 55 -11.57 -8.47 2.39
N HIS A 56 -12.17 -8.53 1.20
CA HIS A 56 -12.21 -7.37 0.30
C HIS A 56 -12.92 -6.16 0.90
N ALA A 57 -13.98 -6.37 1.69
CA ALA A 57 -14.70 -5.28 2.35
C ALA A 57 -13.82 -4.49 3.34
N LEU A 58 -12.92 -5.18 4.06
CA LEU A 58 -11.96 -4.54 4.95
C LEU A 58 -10.98 -3.66 4.17
N VAL A 59 -10.49 -4.17 3.03
CA VAL A 59 -9.60 -3.41 2.14
C VAL A 59 -10.30 -2.19 1.54
N LEU A 60 -11.57 -2.32 1.14
CA LEU A 60 -12.34 -1.18 0.63
C LEU A 60 -12.51 -0.08 1.69
N ARG A 61 -12.74 -0.46 2.95
CA ARG A 61 -12.81 0.51 4.04
C ARG A 61 -11.50 1.26 4.21
N ALA A 62 -10.39 0.54 4.28
CA ALA A 62 -9.06 1.14 4.41
C ALA A 62 -8.69 2.04 3.20
N VAL A 63 -9.10 1.67 2.00
CA VAL A 63 -8.91 2.51 0.80
C VAL A 63 -9.75 3.79 0.87
N ALA A 64 -10.98 3.72 1.39
CA ALA A 64 -11.81 4.91 1.59
C ALA A 64 -11.15 5.86 2.61
N ASP A 65 -10.72 5.36 3.76
CA ASP A 65 -10.03 6.15 4.79
C ASP A 65 -8.73 6.79 4.20
N LEU A 66 -7.97 6.04 3.39
CA LEU A 66 -6.75 6.54 2.73
C LEU A 66 -7.00 7.60 1.66
N ALA A 67 -8.12 7.52 0.95
CA ALA A 67 -8.45 8.43 -0.14
C ALA A 67 -9.14 9.70 0.37
N ASP A 68 -10.15 9.53 1.21
CA ASP A 68 -11.07 10.60 1.59
C ASP A 68 -10.56 11.39 2.81
N ASP A 69 -10.00 10.70 3.81
CA ASP A 69 -9.57 11.36 5.05
C ASP A 69 -8.07 11.69 5.05
N LEU A 70 -7.24 10.78 4.56
CA LEU A 70 -5.78 10.89 4.64
C LEU A 70 -5.13 11.45 3.36
N GLY A 71 -5.83 11.39 2.22
CA GLY A 71 -5.35 11.91 0.93
C GLY A 71 -4.07 11.25 0.40
N LEU A 72 -3.79 10.01 0.79
CA LEU A 72 -2.57 9.26 0.41
C LEU A 72 -2.75 8.42 -0.85
N VAL A 73 -3.99 8.07 -1.19
CA VAL A 73 -4.34 7.24 -2.36
C VAL A 73 -5.42 7.93 -3.18
N ALA A 74 -5.40 7.75 -4.49
CA ALA A 74 -6.43 8.22 -5.40
C ALA A 74 -6.83 7.15 -6.43
N VAL A 75 -8.05 7.27 -6.97
CA VAL A 75 -8.49 6.47 -8.13
C VAL A 75 -7.87 7.07 -9.40
N ALA A 76 -6.91 6.37 -9.98
CA ALA A 76 -6.19 6.83 -11.17
C ALA A 76 -6.96 6.54 -12.48
N ALA A 77 -7.69 5.43 -12.52
CA ALA A 77 -8.47 5.02 -13.67
C ALA A 77 -9.55 4.02 -13.27
N ARG A 78 -10.51 3.78 -14.16
CA ARG A 78 -11.44 2.65 -14.05
C ARG A 78 -11.31 1.77 -15.29
N ASP A 79 -11.27 0.46 -15.07
CA ASP A 79 -11.30 -0.50 -16.16
C ASP A 79 -12.63 -0.41 -16.91
N ALA A 80 -12.60 -0.18 -18.22
CA ALA A 80 -13.81 0.10 -19.00
C ALA A 80 -14.83 -1.05 -18.99
N ARG A 81 -14.36 -2.29 -18.91
CA ARG A 81 -15.21 -3.50 -18.95
C ARG A 81 -15.76 -3.86 -17.58
N THR A 82 -14.95 -3.75 -16.54
CA THR A 82 -15.26 -4.26 -15.20
C THR A 82 -15.53 -3.16 -14.17
N GLN A 83 -15.31 -1.90 -14.54
CA GLN A 83 -15.44 -0.71 -13.68
C GLN A 83 -14.54 -0.71 -12.44
N ARG A 84 -13.58 -1.64 -12.36
CA ARG A 84 -12.62 -1.74 -11.25
C ARG A 84 -11.73 -0.51 -11.23
N ALA A 85 -11.63 0.12 -10.05
CA ALA A 85 -10.77 1.27 -9.83
C ALA A 85 -9.30 0.83 -9.73
N LYS A 86 -8.46 1.36 -10.61
CA LYS A 86 -7.01 1.36 -10.42
C LYS A 86 -6.66 2.43 -9.41
N LEU A 87 -5.85 2.07 -8.43
CA LEU A 87 -5.39 2.96 -7.38
C LEU A 87 -3.97 3.43 -7.70
N ALA A 88 -3.66 4.65 -7.27
CA ALA A 88 -2.30 5.17 -7.27
C ALA A 88 -2.06 5.97 -5.99
N LEU A 89 -0.80 6.03 -5.56
CA LEU A 89 -0.41 6.97 -4.52
C LEU A 89 -0.61 8.41 -5.02
N THR A 90 -1.03 9.31 -4.14
CA THR A 90 -0.93 10.75 -4.38
C THR A 90 0.53 11.19 -4.24
N ASP A 91 0.82 12.48 -4.44
CA ASP A 91 2.16 13.02 -4.15
C ASP A 91 2.52 12.82 -2.66
N ALA A 92 1.58 13.06 -1.75
CA ALA A 92 1.77 12.83 -0.32
C ALA A 92 2.04 11.35 -0.01
N GLY A 93 1.28 10.44 -0.63
CA GLY A 93 1.52 8.99 -0.50
C GLY A 93 2.89 8.56 -1.01
N ARG A 94 3.33 9.10 -2.16
CA ARG A 94 4.67 8.85 -2.72
C ARG A 94 5.78 9.38 -1.81
N MET A 95 5.61 10.59 -1.27
CA MET A 95 6.57 11.17 -0.34
C MET A 95 6.70 10.33 0.93
N LEU A 96 5.58 9.84 1.48
CA LEU A 96 5.57 8.97 2.64
C LEU A 96 6.29 7.64 2.35
N TYR A 97 5.92 6.97 1.27
CA TYR A 97 6.57 5.73 0.84
C TYR A 97 8.07 5.91 0.60
N GLY A 98 8.46 6.94 -0.16
CA GLY A 98 9.86 7.23 -0.45
C GLY A 98 10.68 7.70 0.76
N ALA A 99 10.05 8.26 1.78
CA ALA A 99 10.73 8.54 3.06
C ALA A 99 11.00 7.24 3.84
N ALA A 100 10.09 6.26 3.75
CA ALA A 100 10.21 4.95 4.38
C ALA A 100 11.22 4.02 3.69
N GLU A 101 11.39 4.12 2.36
CA GLU A 101 12.45 3.39 1.63
C GLU A 101 13.87 3.94 1.88
N ARG A 102 13.94 5.16 2.42
CA ARG A 102 15.10 5.78 3.09
C ARG A 102 15.92 4.77 3.91
N PRO A 103 17.13 4.29 3.52
CA PRO A 103 17.95 3.57 4.48
C PRO A 103 18.16 4.46 5.69
N ARG A 104 17.68 4.05 6.87
CA ARG A 104 18.05 4.73 8.11
C ARG A 104 19.54 4.55 8.29
N ALA A 105 20.29 5.66 8.30
CA ALA A 105 21.65 5.63 8.80
C ALA A 105 21.59 5.14 10.24
N ALA A 106 22.15 3.95 10.48
CA ALA A 106 22.31 3.37 11.81
C ALA A 106 23.27 4.20 12.67
#